data_AF-A0A4V3T564-F1
#
_entry.id   AF-A0A4V3T564-F1
#
_cell.length_a   1.000
_cell.length_b   1.000
_cell.length_c   1.000
_cell.angle_alpha   90.00
_cell.angle_beta   90.00
_cell.angle_gamma   90.00
#
_symmetry.space_group_name_H-M   'P 1'
#
loop_
_entity.id
_entity.type
_entity.pdbx_description
1 polymer ?
#
loop_
_entity_poly.entity_id
_entity_poly.type
_entity_poly.pdbx_seq_one_letter_code
_entity_poly.pdbx_strand_id
1 'polypeptide(L)'
;MPRNRKRPRRLIADGCAYLWTLRHSHSVGAGGRSCRETLTLHPQPAGTGGPLRIVFTEGPGRYVPGGAPLGSGDVGYTRGASLNLHEPGAVRALLDAASARGWQPEGRQVVEIDGWCLLEAAAAAHAGATG
;
A
#
# COMPACT_ATOMS: atom_id res chain seq x y z
N MET A 1 -14.28 18.69 -2.14
CA MET A 1 -14.13 18.62 -0.66
C MET A 1 -12.67 18.57 -0.28
N PRO A 2 -12.18 19.36 0.70
CA PRO A 2 -10.77 19.37 1.07
C PRO A 2 -10.46 18.05 1.81
N ARG A 3 -9.70 17.16 1.17
CA ARG A 3 -9.33 15.85 1.72
C ARG A 3 -8.32 16.05 2.85
N ASN A 4 -8.81 16.15 4.09
CA ASN A 4 -7.99 16.23 5.30
C ASN A 4 -7.02 15.03 5.37
N ARG A 5 -5.72 15.33 5.27
CA ARG A 5 -4.61 14.38 5.11
C ARG A 5 -4.32 13.51 6.35
N LYS A 6 -5.03 13.73 7.46
CA LYS A 6 -4.76 13.09 8.76
C LYS A 6 -5.79 12.05 9.23
N ARG A 7 -6.90 11.83 8.52
CA ARG A 7 -7.89 10.80 8.93
C ARG A 7 -7.55 9.44 8.29
N PRO A 8 -7.45 8.35 9.08
CA PRO A 8 -7.36 7.01 8.51
C PRO A 8 -8.52 6.79 7.55
N ARG A 9 -8.20 6.37 6.33
CA ARG A 9 -9.18 6.22 5.26
C ARG A 9 -9.84 4.85 5.41
N ARG A 10 -11.15 4.79 5.16
CA ARG A 10 -11.91 3.55 5.23
C ARG A 10 -11.98 2.93 3.83
N LEU A 11 -11.74 1.62 3.77
CA LEU A 11 -11.90 0.79 2.59
C LEU A 11 -12.91 -0.32 2.92
N ILE A 12 -13.81 -0.63 1.99
CA ILE A 12 -14.67 -1.81 2.08
C ILE A 12 -14.24 -2.77 0.98
N ALA A 13 -13.93 -4.00 1.36
CA ALA A 13 -13.54 -5.06 0.43
C ALA A 13 -14.15 -6.38 0.88
N ASP A 14 -14.84 -7.05 -0.05
CA ASP A 14 -15.47 -8.36 0.18
C ASP A 14 -16.35 -8.42 1.44
N GLY A 15 -17.10 -7.35 1.70
CA GLY A 15 -17.95 -7.20 2.89
C GLY A 15 -17.19 -6.86 4.18
N CYS A 16 -15.87 -6.91 4.19
CA CYS A 16 -15.03 -6.51 5.31
C CYS A 16 -14.68 -5.01 5.24
N ALA A 17 -14.71 -4.36 6.41
CA ALA A 17 -14.25 -2.98 6.55
C ALA A 17 -12.79 -2.96 6.99
N TYR A 18 -11.99 -2.10 6.36
CA TYR A 18 -10.60 -1.86 6.71
C TYR A 18 -10.36 -0.38 6.94
N LEU A 19 -9.57 -0.06 7.97
CA LEU A 19 -8.97 1.26 8.12
C LEU A 19 -7.53 1.18 7.64
N TRP A 20 -7.15 2.04 6.70
CA TRP A 20 -5.79 2.05 6.19
C TRP A 20 -5.07 3.36 6.46
N THR A 21 -3.77 3.22 6.72
CA THR A 21 -2.84 4.31 6.97
C THR A 21 -1.62 4.14 6.10
N LEU A 22 -1.06 5.26 5.66
CA LEU A 22 0.18 5.27 4.89
C LEU A 22 1.24 5.96 5.73
N ARG A 23 2.36 5.28 5.95
CA ARG A 23 3.53 5.83 6.63
C ARG A 23 4.69 5.88 5.67
N HIS A 24 5.15 7.09 5.39
CA HIS A 24 6.42 7.31 4.73
C HIS A 24 7.54 7.37 5.77
N SER A 25 8.66 6.69 5.50
CA SER A 25 9.82 6.63 6.37
C SER A 25 11.09 6.78 5.56
N HIS A 26 12.11 7.36 6.16
CA HIS A 26 13.43 7.43 5.56
C HIS A 26 14.40 6.66 6.44
N SER A 27 15.12 5.73 5.84
CA SER A 27 16.23 5.04 6.45
C SER A 27 17.51 5.63 5.86
N VAL A 28 18.46 6.00 6.72
CA VAL A 28 19.79 6.45 6.28
C VAL A 28 20.72 5.24 6.41
N GLY A 29 21.22 4.74 5.28
CA GLY A 29 22.17 3.64 5.22
C GLY A 29 23.50 4.07 4.61
N ALA A 30 24.46 3.14 4.54
CA ALA A 30 25.81 3.40 4.01
C ALA A 30 25.83 3.89 2.54
N GLY A 31 24.75 3.67 1.78
CA GLY A 31 24.58 4.12 0.39
C GLY A 31 23.72 5.36 0.20
N GLY A 32 23.27 6.03 1.26
CA GLY A 32 22.43 7.24 1.20
C GLY A 32 21.07 7.13 1.91
N ARG A 33 20.18 8.08 1.62
CA ARG A 33 18.80 8.14 2.17
C ARG A 33 17.88 7.26 1.33
N SER A 34 17.39 6.17 1.92
CA SER A 34 16.37 5.30 1.32
C SER A 34 14.97 5.65 1.83
N CYS A 35 14.06 5.86 0.90
CA CYS A 35 12.64 6.07 1.09
C CYS A 35 11.92 4.72 1.23
N ARG A 36 11.02 4.64 2.20
CA ARG A 36 10.18 3.47 2.44
C ARG A 36 8.76 3.92 2.70
N GLU A 37 7.84 3.43 1.89
CA GLU A 37 6.41 3.56 2.14
C GLU A 37 5.85 2.30 2.75
N THR A 38 5.02 2.45 3.78
CA THR A 38 4.39 1.34 4.47
C THR A 38 2.90 1.63 4.55
N LEU A 39 2.14 0.86 3.79
CA LEU A 39 0.68 0.83 3.83
C LEU A 39 0.27 -0.17 4.89
N THR A 40 -0.49 0.26 5.90
CA THR A 40 -1.03 -0.63 6.92
C THR A 40 -2.54 -0.66 6.81
N LEU A 41 -3.12 -1.84 6.62
CA LEU A 41 -4.56 -2.11 6.65
C LEU A 41 -4.92 -2.79 7.98
N HIS A 42 -5.88 -2.20 8.69
CA HIS A 42 -6.42 -2.72 9.93
C HIS A 42 -7.83 -3.24 9.67
N PRO A 43 -8.07 -4.56 9.80
CA PRO A 43 -9.42 -5.11 9.80
C PRO A 43 -10.30 -4.44 10.85
N GLN A 44 -11.59 -4.25 10.54
CA GLN A 44 -12.58 -3.70 11.46
C GLN A 44 -13.70 -4.70 11.71
N PRO A 45 -14.20 -4.79 12.96
CA PRO A 45 -13.78 -4.01 14.13
C PRO A 45 -12.37 -4.38 14.62
N ALA A 46 -11.73 -3.47 15.37
CA ALA A 46 -10.40 -3.70 15.91
C ALA A 46 -10.41 -4.98 16.79
N GLY A 47 -9.43 -5.86 16.60
CA GLY A 47 -9.35 -7.15 17.31
C GLY A 47 -9.96 -8.34 16.55
N THR A 48 -10.62 -8.13 15.42
CA THR A 48 -11.13 -9.21 14.55
C THR A 48 -10.04 -9.88 13.73
N GLY A 49 -8.91 -9.20 13.51
CA GLY A 49 -7.84 -9.66 12.63
C GLY A 49 -6.53 -8.93 12.85
N GLY A 50 -5.44 -9.54 12.40
CA GLY A 50 -4.10 -8.96 12.40
C GLY A 50 -3.96 -7.90 11.29
N PRO A 51 -3.25 -6.79 11.55
CA PRO A 51 -3.02 -5.79 10.52
C PRO A 51 -2.12 -6.33 9.41
N LEU A 52 -2.48 -6.00 8.17
CA LEU A 52 -1.65 -6.24 6.99
C LEU A 52 -0.76 -5.03 6.75
N ARG A 53 0.55 -5.25 6.64
CA ARG A 53 1.55 -4.25 6.30
C ARG A 53 2.12 -4.56 4.94
N ILE A 54 1.94 -3.65 4.00
CA ILE A 54 2.54 -3.74 2.67
C ILE A 54 3.66 -2.71 2.61
N VAL A 55 4.87 -3.17 2.35
CA VAL A 55 6.08 -2.36 2.45
C VAL A 55 6.69 -2.17 1.07
N PHE A 56 6.93 -0.92 0.69
CA PHE A 56 7.63 -0.53 -0.52
C PHE A 56 8.92 0.18 -0.12
N THR A 57 10.05 -0.52 -0.25
CA THR A 57 11.38 0.06 -0.02
C THR A 57 11.98 0.51 -1.36
N GLU A 58 12.51 1.72 -1.45
CA GLU A 58 13.21 2.16 -2.66
C GLU A 58 14.39 1.24 -2.98
N GLY A 59 14.75 1.19 -4.26
CA GLY A 59 15.88 0.39 -4.72
C GLY A 59 16.12 0.52 -6.22
N PRO A 60 17.08 -0.23 -6.78
CA PRO A 60 17.37 -0.19 -8.20
C PRO A 60 16.11 -0.50 -9.04
N GLY A 61 15.74 0.42 -9.93
CA GLY A 61 14.55 0.30 -10.78
C GLY A 61 13.21 0.53 -10.07
N ARG A 62 13.22 0.86 -8.78
CA ARG A 62 12.05 1.01 -7.90
C ARG A 62 12.00 2.43 -7.35
N TYR A 63 10.95 3.17 -7.71
CA TYR A 63 10.77 4.54 -7.28
C TYR A 63 9.73 4.65 -6.15
N VAL A 64 10.13 5.37 -5.10
CA VAL A 64 9.30 5.73 -3.94
C VAL A 64 9.55 7.23 -3.63
N PRO A 65 8.76 8.16 -4.18
CA PRO A 65 8.78 9.57 -3.86
C PRO A 65 8.47 9.79 -2.38
N GLY A 66 9.41 10.39 -1.66
CA GLY A 66 9.20 10.79 -0.27
C GLY A 66 8.40 12.07 -0.04
N GLY A 67 7.67 12.56 -1.06
CA GLY A 67 6.99 13.85 -1.03
C GLY A 67 7.76 14.97 -1.76
N ALA A 68 7.18 16.17 -1.69
CA ALA A 68 7.31 17.27 -2.65
C ALA A 68 8.70 17.51 -3.26
N PRO A 69 8.78 17.83 -4.57
CA PRO A 69 7.65 18.20 -5.45
C PRO A 69 6.82 17.01 -5.96
N LEU A 70 7.32 15.78 -5.84
CA LEU A 70 6.63 14.57 -6.28
C LEU A 70 5.68 14.09 -5.16
N GLY A 71 4.43 13.79 -5.49
CA GLY A 71 3.41 13.44 -4.49
C GLY A 71 3.86 12.29 -3.59
N SER A 72 3.63 12.39 -2.27
CA SER A 72 3.75 11.24 -1.36
C SER A 72 2.70 10.18 -1.76
N GLY A 73 3.01 8.90 -1.59
CA GLY A 73 2.08 7.81 -1.87
C GLY A 73 2.20 7.18 -3.24
N ASP A 74 3.00 7.68 -4.16
CA ASP A 74 3.19 7.00 -5.45
C ASP A 74 4.27 5.93 -5.34
N VAL A 75 4.03 4.70 -5.78
CA VAL A 75 5.06 3.65 -5.80
C VAL A 75 5.08 3.02 -7.18
N GLY A 76 6.25 2.85 -7.77
CA GLY A 76 6.33 2.40 -9.15
C GLY A 76 7.69 1.87 -9.55
N TYR A 77 7.74 1.15 -10.67
CA TYR A 77 8.99 0.88 -11.35
C TYR A 77 9.35 2.06 -12.25
N THR A 78 10.65 2.35 -12.41
CA THR A 78 11.11 3.44 -13.30
C THR A 78 10.69 3.24 -14.75
N ARG A 79 10.43 1.99 -15.14
CA ARG A 79 9.79 1.59 -16.39
C ARG A 79 8.81 0.47 -16.09
N GLY A 80 7.52 0.77 -15.96
CA GLY A 80 6.50 -0.24 -15.73
C GLY A 80 5.32 0.28 -14.94
N ALA A 81 4.75 -0.59 -14.12
CA ALA A 81 3.61 -0.31 -13.26
C ALA A 81 3.92 0.77 -12.20
N SER A 82 2.97 1.67 -11.97
CA SER A 82 2.93 2.57 -10.82
C SER A 82 1.54 2.60 -10.21
N LEU A 83 1.48 2.83 -8.90
CA LEU A 83 0.25 2.92 -8.12
C LEU A 83 0.33 4.08 -7.13
N ASN A 84 -0.77 4.82 -7.01
CA ASN A 84 -0.90 5.83 -6.00
C ASN A 84 -1.61 5.27 -4.76
N LEU A 85 -0.86 4.98 -3.71
CA LEU A 85 -1.32 4.50 -2.41
C LEU A 85 -2.23 5.51 -1.67
N HIS A 86 -2.44 6.72 -2.18
CA HIS A 86 -3.51 7.60 -1.71
C HIS A 86 -4.89 7.29 -2.30
N GLU A 87 -4.94 6.48 -3.35
CA GLU A 87 -6.17 6.10 -4.04
C GLU A 87 -6.77 4.84 -3.43
N PRO A 88 -8.06 4.85 -3.08
CA PRO A 88 -8.71 3.67 -2.52
C PRO A 88 -8.75 2.51 -3.53
N GLY A 89 -8.76 2.79 -4.84
CA GLY A 89 -8.69 1.77 -5.90
C GLY A 89 -7.36 1.03 -5.90
N ALA A 90 -6.24 1.76 -5.85
CA ALA A 90 -4.90 1.16 -5.76
C ALA A 90 -4.73 0.33 -4.48
N VAL A 91 -5.21 0.85 -3.34
CA VAL A 91 -5.18 0.12 -2.06
C VAL A 91 -6.05 -1.14 -2.13
N ARG A 92 -7.22 -1.08 -2.79
CA ARG A 92 -8.07 -2.26 -3.02
C ARG A 92 -7.34 -3.31 -3.86
N ALA A 93 -6.74 -2.91 -4.97
CA ALA A 93 -6.03 -3.84 -5.84
C ALA A 93 -4.84 -4.52 -5.13
N LEU A 94 -4.14 -3.80 -4.25
CA LEU A 94 -3.07 -4.39 -3.41
C LEU A 94 -3.62 -5.37 -2.38
N LEU A 95 -4.78 -5.07 -1.78
CA LEU A 95 -5.46 -5.98 -0.86
C LEU A 95 -5.90 -7.25 -1.58
N ASP A 96 -6.52 -7.13 -2.75
CA ASP A 96 -6.98 -8.27 -3.55
C ASP A 96 -5.78 -9.14 -3.98
N ALA A 97 -4.67 -8.53 -4.39
CA ALA A 97 -3.44 -9.24 -4.73
C ALA A 97 -2.82 -9.96 -3.52
N ALA A 98 -2.87 -9.36 -2.33
CA ALA A 98 -2.43 -10.01 -1.09
C ALA A 98 -3.33 -11.21 -0.73
N SER A 99 -4.65 -11.04 -0.86
CA SER A 99 -5.62 -12.12 -0.64
C SER A 99 -5.48 -13.27 -1.63
N ALA A 100 -5.22 -12.98 -2.91
CA ALA A 100 -4.92 -13.99 -3.92
C ALA A 100 -3.65 -14.80 -3.62
N ARG A 101 -2.72 -14.22 -2.83
CA ARG A 101 -1.52 -14.92 -2.32
C ARG A 101 -1.73 -15.67 -1.01
N GLY A 102 -2.97 -15.74 -0.53
CA GLY A 102 -3.33 -16.48 0.68
C GLY A 102 -3.30 -15.65 1.96
N TRP A 103 -3.15 -14.32 1.88
CA TRP A 103 -3.38 -13.49 3.06
C TRP A 103 -4.87 -13.48 3.41
N GLN A 104 -5.18 -13.74 4.69
CA GLN A 104 -6.54 -13.75 5.20
C GLN A 104 -6.68 -12.73 6.34
N PRO A 105 -7.76 -11.92 6.34
CA PRO A 105 -7.98 -10.91 7.37
C PRO A 105 -8.26 -11.50 8.75
N GLU A 106 -8.73 -12.74 8.83
CA GLU A 106 -9.03 -13.46 10.08
C GLU A 106 -7.77 -13.94 10.81
N GLY A 107 -6.62 -13.94 10.13
CA GLY A 107 -5.33 -14.28 10.73
C GLY A 107 -5.00 -13.31 11.87
N ARG A 108 -4.85 -13.81 13.10
CA ARG A 108 -4.55 -12.98 14.28
C ARG A 108 -3.15 -12.35 14.29
N GLN A 109 -2.27 -12.74 13.36
CA GLN A 109 -0.90 -12.27 13.31
C GLN A 109 -0.75 -11.05 12.41
N VAL A 110 0.17 -10.17 12.77
CA VAL A 110 0.60 -9.08 11.89
C VAL A 110 1.33 -9.70 10.71
N VAL A 111 0.85 -9.45 9.49
CA VAL A 111 1.50 -9.95 8.28
C VAL A 111 2.17 -8.77 7.59
N GLU A 112 3.48 -8.88 7.36
CA GLU A 112 4.25 -7.95 6.54
C GLU A 112 4.55 -8.58 5.19
N ILE A 113 4.19 -7.91 4.10
CA ILE A 113 4.36 -8.36 2.72
C ILE A 113 5.20 -7.32 1.97
N ASP A 114 6.15 -7.79 1.16
CA ASP A 114 6.85 -6.94 0.20
C ASP A 114 5.88 -6.49 -0.90
N GLY A 115 5.59 -5.19 -0.94
CA GLY A 115 4.65 -4.57 -1.86
C GLY A 115 5.10 -4.65 -3.31
N TRP A 116 6.41 -4.71 -3.56
CA TRP A 116 6.94 -4.87 -4.92
C TRP A 116 6.48 -6.16 -5.57
N CYS A 117 6.33 -7.24 -4.79
CA CYS A 117 5.84 -8.49 -5.34
C CYS A 117 4.35 -8.41 -5.71
N LEU A 118 3.58 -7.45 -5.19
CA LEU A 118 2.15 -7.27 -5.48
C LEU A 118 1.88 -6.20 -6.54
N LEU A 119 2.85 -5.32 -6.80
CA LEU A 119 2.66 -4.09 -7.57
C LEU A 119 2.13 -4.34 -8.99
N GLU A 120 2.74 -5.27 -9.74
CA GLU A 120 2.32 -5.57 -11.13
C GLU A 120 0.88 -6.10 -11.18
N ALA A 121 0.54 -7.07 -10.32
CA ALA A 121 -0.80 -7.64 -10.26
C ALA A 121 -1.84 -6.58 -9.86
N ALA A 122 -1.51 -5.75 -8.87
CA ALA A 122 -2.38 -4.68 -8.42
C ALA A 122 -2.54 -3.56 -9.46
N ALA A 123 -1.48 -3.20 -10.19
CA ALA A 123 -1.54 -2.21 -11.26
C ALA A 123 -2.39 -2.70 -12.44
N ALA A 124 -2.25 -3.97 -12.83
CA ALA A 124 -3.09 -4.58 -13.86
C ALA A 124 -4.58 -4.58 -13.45
N ALA A 125 -4.88 -4.97 -12.21
CA ALA A 125 -6.25 -4.96 -11.68
C ALA A 125 -6.83 -3.53 -11.57
N HIS A 126 -6.02 -2.56 -11.14
CA HIS A 126 -6.43 -1.15 -11.03
C HIS A 126 -6.72 -0.53 -12.41
N ALA A 127 -5.88 -0.80 -13.41
CA ALA A 127 -6.08 -0.34 -14.77
C ALA A 127 -7.35 -0.93 -15.38
N GLY A 128 -7.63 -2.22 -15.17
CA GLY A 128 -8.84 -2.88 -15.65
C GLY A 128 -10.14 -2.41 -14.99
N ALA A 129 -10.08 -1.88 -13.76
CA ALA A 129 -11.23 -1.34 -13.04
C ALA A 129 -11.58 0.11 -13.43
N THR A 130 -10.70 0.79 -14.18
CA THR A 130 -10.87 2.18 -14.63
C THR A 130 -11.39 2.25 -16.08
N GLY A 131 -11.65 1.11 -16.72
CA GLY A 131 -12.15 0.98 -18.09
C GLY A 131 -13.66 0.89 -18.19
#